data_AF-A0A382TU09-F1
#
_entry.id   AF-A0A382TU09-F1
#
_cell.length_a   1.000
_cell.length_b   1.000
_cell.length_c   1.000
_cell.angle_alpha   90.00
_cell.angle_beta   90.00
_cell.angle_gamma   90.00
#
_symmetry.space_group_name_H-M   'P 1'
#
loop_
_entity.id
_entity.type
_entity.pdbx_description
1 polymer ?
#
loop_
_entity_poly.entity_id
_entity_poly.type
_entity_poly.pdbx_seq_one_letter_code
_entity_poly.pdbx_strand_id
1 'polypeptide(L)' 'MTRIVLVEPQHPGNVGAVARAMVNFGIDDLALV' A
#
# COMPACT_ATOMS: atom_id res chain seq x y z
N MET A 1 10.68 10.09 4.24
CA MET A 1 9.89 9.68 3.07
C MET A 1 10.08 8.18 2.90
N THR A 2 9.01 7.41 2.99
CA THR A 2 9.02 5.94 2.89
C THR A 2 8.05 5.55 1.79
N ARG A 3 8.53 4.82 0.78
CA ARG A 3 7.67 4.24 -0.28
C ARG A 3 7.34 2.80 0.05
N ILE A 4 6.07 2.44 -0.09
CA ILE A 4 5.61 1.05 -0.04
C ILE A 4 5.42 0.57 -1.48
N VAL A 5 6.01 -0.58 -1.81
CA VAL A 5 5.85 -1.20 -3.14
C VAL A 5 5.15 -2.54 -2.95
N LEU A 6 3.97 -2.68 -3.55
CA LEU A 6 3.18 -3.90 -3.49
C LEU A 6 3.37 -4.68 -4.80
N VAL A 7 4.09 -5.82 -4.70
CA VAL A 7 4.41 -6.67 -5.85
C VAL A 7 3.37 -7.78 -5.99
N GLU A 8 2.80 -7.92 -7.19
CA GLU A 8 1.83 -8.95 -7.58
C GLU A 8 0.70 -9.17 -6.55
N PRO A 9 -0.08 -8.13 -6.18
CA PRO A 9 -1.19 -8.29 -5.25
C PRO A 9 -2.25 -9.25 -5.81
N GLN A 10 -2.47 -10.36 -5.11
CA GLN A 10 -3.32 -11.46 -5.57
C GLN A 10 -4.83 -11.18 -5.55
N HIS A 11 -5.26 -10.24 -4.70
CA HIS A 11 -6.66 -9.88 -4.53
C HIS A 11 -6.84 -8.36 -4.55
N PRO A 12 -7.88 -7.84 -5.23
CA PRO A 12 -8.14 -6.39 -5.27
C PRO A 12 -8.23 -5.74 -3.88
N GLY A 13 -8.70 -6.49 -2.87
CA GLY A 13 -8.81 -6.00 -1.50
C GLY A 13 -7.47 -5.71 -0.81
N ASN A 14 -6.37 -6.33 -1.23
CA ASN A 14 -5.06 -6.17 -0.60
C ASN A 14 -4.53 -4.74 -0.76
N VAL A 15 -4.75 -4.12 -1.92
CA VAL A 15 -4.33 -2.73 -2.18
C VAL A 15 -5.02 -1.78 -1.21
N GLY A 16 -6.33 -1.94 -1.01
CA GLY A 16 -7.11 -1.13 -0.08
C GLY A 16 -6.72 -1.36 1.38
N ALA A 17 -6.43 -2.60 1.77
CA ALA A 17 -5.98 -2.92 3.13
C ALA A 17 -4.62 -2.27 3.44
N VAL A 18 -3.67 -2.35 2.50
CA VAL A 18 -2.35 -1.71 2.62
C VAL A 18 -2.48 -0.19 2.67
N ALA A 19 -3.25 0.42 1.75
CA ALA A 19 -3.48 1.86 1.76
C ALA A 19 -4.12 2.35 3.07
N ARG A 20 -5.08 1.60 3.63
CA ARG A 20 -5.69 1.92 4.93
C ARG A 20 -4.66 1.84 6.07
N ALA A 21 -3.81 0.83 6.07
CA ALA A 21 -2.75 0.71 7.08
C ALA A 21 -1.75 1.86 6.98
N MET A 22 -1.36 2.27 5.76
CA MET A 22 -0.44 3.38 5.52
C MET A 22 -0.91 4.70 6.17
N VAL A 23 -2.20 4.99 6.16
CA VAL A 23 -2.77 6.19 6.81
C VAL A 23 -2.50 6.20 8.31
N ASN A 24 -2.54 5.06 8.99
CA ASN A 24 -2.24 4.97 10.43
C ASN A 24 -0.78 5.35 10.75
N PHE A 25 0.11 5.30 9.76
CA PHE A 25 1.54 5.59 9.90
C PHE A 25 1.97 6.88 9.18
N GLY A 26 1.03 7.65 8.62
CA GLY A 26 1.34 8.87 7.88
C GLY A 26 2.16 8.62 6.61
N ILE A 27 1.99 7.46 5.98
CA ILE A 27 2.66 7.10 4.72
C ILE A 27 1.69 7.39 3.56
N ASP A 28 2.19 8.06 2.53
CA ASP A 28 1.40 8.54 1.39
C ASP A 28 1.93 8.07 0.02
N ASP A 29 3.07 7.38 -0.04
CA ASP A 29 3.70 6.91 -1.28
C ASP A 29 3.54 5.38 -1.46
N LEU A 30 2.53 4.98 -2.25
CA LEU A 30 2.25 3.59 -2.64
C LEU A 30 2.51 3.39 -4.14
N ALA A 31 3.31 2.38 -4.48
CA ALA A 31 3.49 1.90 -5.84
C ALA A 31 3.03 0.43 -5.98
N LEU A 32 2.54 0.07 -7.16
CA LEU A 32 2.13 -1.28 -7.52
C LEU A 32 3.06 -1.80 -8.63
N VAL A 33 3.51 -3.04 -8.50
CA VAL A 33 4.37 -3.73 -9.47
C VAL A 33 3.78 -5.09 -9.79
#